data_AF-A0A9X1X263-F1
#
_entry.id   AF-A0A9X1X263-F1
#
_cell.length_a   1.000
_cell.length_b   1.000
_cell.length_c   1.000
_cell.angle_alpha   90.00
_cell.angle_beta   90.00
_cell.angle_gamma   90.00
#
_symmetry.space_group_name_H-M   'P 1'
#
loop_
_entity.id
_entity.type
_entity.pdbx_description
1 polymer ?
#
loop_
_entity_poly.entity_id
_entity_poly.type
_entity_poly.pdbx_seq_one_letter_code
_entity_poly.pdbx_strand_id
1 'polypeptide(L)'
;MIQGKNKKTNACIDWYWQTYIDGELVSEEYVFTTCEGEEVECDAIGQRDRKGILKIKMACGGNQGGGDDPNTVLLDSINAKPCNAMTYADQMDYIQTISNMNNGNCLQKALLHAFNDLGKQVTVCKGSTVNGAIAQTDYYSNTITWNSNLSFYEKTLDEEFFHNIQFGTYGNVNDHANIEFEAAIMCDMIQTSANYTAMDQQSTSVRNEYSTWLKSITNNGNSFPKSFTEMFPDDTAKQTYFYFLEKYRDQYQPGDSHYSPINYNLLPTAIFKVTSKSCN
;
A
#
# COMPACT_ATOMS: atom_id res chain seq x y z
N MET A 1 31.05 -16.31 0.20
CA MET A 1 30.26 -16.30 1.47
C MET A 1 29.72 -14.89 1.66
N ILE A 2 28.48 -14.71 2.09
CA ILE A 2 27.94 -13.37 2.37
C ILE A 2 27.73 -13.29 3.89
N GLN A 3 28.24 -12.25 4.52
CA GLN A 3 28.08 -12.00 5.96
C GLN A 3 27.43 -10.62 6.15
N GLY A 4 26.44 -10.55 7.04
CA GLY A 4 25.91 -9.28 7.51
C GLY A 4 26.90 -8.66 8.50
N LYS A 5 27.26 -7.40 8.31
CA LYS A 5 28.10 -6.68 9.26
C LYS A 5 27.46 -5.33 9.59
N ASN A 6 27.55 -4.95 10.85
CA ASN A 6 27.10 -3.65 11.33
C ASN A 6 28.28 -2.67 11.49
N LYS A 7 28.01 -1.38 11.29
CA LYS A 7 28.93 -0.30 11.62
C LYS A 7 28.24 0.66 12.58
N LYS A 8 28.71 0.69 13.82
CA LYS A 8 28.14 1.53 14.89
C LYS A 8 28.60 2.97 14.72
N THR A 9 27.64 3.90 14.64
CA THR A 9 27.88 5.34 14.88
C THR A 9 27.00 5.79 16.04
N ASN A 10 27.38 6.85 16.76
CA ASN A 10 26.97 7.12 18.16
C ASN A 10 25.46 7.22 18.49
N ALA A 11 24.53 7.05 17.55
CA ALA A 11 23.10 6.87 17.82
C ALA A 11 22.38 5.92 16.85
N CYS A 12 23.09 5.35 15.87
CA CYS A 12 22.53 4.56 14.78
C CYS A 12 23.53 3.50 14.31
N ILE A 13 23.00 2.35 13.92
CA ILE A 13 23.74 1.23 13.34
C ILE A 13 23.37 1.15 11.86
N ASP A 14 24.38 1.33 11.01
CA ASP A 14 24.24 1.09 9.58
C ASP A 14 24.56 -0.37 9.28
N TRP A 15 23.71 -0.98 8.46
CA TRP A 15 23.80 -2.38 8.07
C TRP A 15 24.31 -2.49 6.63
N TYR A 16 25.27 -3.39 6.41
CA TYR A 16 25.85 -3.64 5.10
C TYR A 16 25.86 -5.14 4.79
N TRP A 17 25.55 -5.49 3.54
CA TRP A 17 25.85 -6.80 2.97
C TRP A 17 27.29 -6.81 2.47
N GLN A 18 28.08 -7.74 2.97
CA GLN A 18 29.44 -7.96 2.50
C GLN A 18 29.51 -9.25 1.68
N THR A 19 29.93 -9.14 0.42
CA THR A 19 30.16 -10.30 -0.46
C THR A 19 31.62 -10.69 -0.44
N TYR A 20 31.89 -11.97 -0.15
CA TYR A 20 33.24 -12.53 -0.19
C TYR A 20 33.37 -13.58 -1.30
N ILE A 21 34.43 -13.47 -2.09
CA ILE A 21 34.89 -14.48 -3.06
C ILE A 21 36.27 -14.93 -2.62
N ASP A 22 36.46 -16.25 -2.46
CA ASP A 22 37.73 -16.85 -2.01
C ASP A 22 38.31 -16.27 -0.72
N GLY A 23 37.43 -15.80 0.17
CA GLY A 23 37.80 -15.19 1.45
C GLY A 23 38.10 -13.70 1.39
N GLU A 24 38.11 -13.09 0.20
CA GLU A 24 38.31 -11.65 0.02
C GLU A 24 36.98 -10.91 -0.13
N LEU A 25 36.86 -9.76 0.54
CA LEU A 25 35.72 -8.87 0.41
C LEU A 25 35.73 -8.22 -0.98
N VAL A 26 34.72 -8.53 -1.80
CA VAL A 26 34.58 -8.01 -3.16
C VAL A 26 33.51 -6.92 -3.30
N SER A 27 32.54 -6.86 -2.38
CA SER A 27 31.58 -5.76 -2.34
C SER A 27 31.00 -5.56 -0.94
N GLU A 28 30.66 -4.30 -0.64
CA GLU A 28 29.92 -3.89 0.54
C GLU A 28 28.73 -3.04 0.06
N GLU A 29 27.51 -3.43 0.41
CA GLU A 29 26.28 -2.80 -0.05
C GLU A 29 25.42 -2.40 1.16
N TYR A 30 25.08 -1.12 1.26
CA TYR A 30 24.24 -0.60 2.34
C TYR A 30 22.83 -1.19 2.27
N VAL A 31 22.26 -1.57 3.42
CA VAL A 31 20.95 -2.21 3.52
C VAL A 31 19.93 -1.28 4.18
N PHE A 32 20.17 -0.89 5.43
CA PHE A 32 19.31 0.00 6.21
C PHE A 32 20.07 0.53 7.44
N THR A 33 19.49 1.53 8.11
CA THR A 33 19.97 2.04 9.39
C THR A 33 18.94 1.74 10.46
N THR A 34 19.38 1.18 11.59
CA THR A 34 18.57 1.08 12.82
C THR A 34 19.11 2.07 13.84
N CYS A 35 18.26 2.94 14.38
CA CYS A 35 18.65 3.88 15.42
C CYS A 35 17.86 3.57 16.69
N GLU A 36 18.51 3.26 17.81
CA GLU A 36 17.83 3.17 19.10
C GLU A 36 18.67 3.71 20.26
N GLY A 37 17.97 4.42 21.15
CA GLY A 37 18.37 4.55 22.54
C GLY A 37 18.16 3.22 23.25
N GLU A 38 19.16 2.83 24.04
CA GLU A 38 19.27 1.62 24.87
C GLU A 38 19.82 0.36 24.14
N GLU A 39 21.14 0.34 23.97
CA GLU A 39 22.08 -0.79 24.17
C GLU A 39 21.74 -2.24 23.75
N VAL A 40 20.88 -2.49 22.76
CA VAL A 40 20.73 -3.86 22.21
C VAL A 40 21.60 -4.06 20.98
N GLU A 41 22.67 -4.85 21.10
CA GLU A 41 23.37 -5.40 19.92
C GLU A 41 22.42 -6.38 19.21
N CYS A 42 21.90 -5.95 18.06
CA CYS A 42 21.18 -6.81 17.15
C CYS A 42 22.15 -7.36 16.09
N ASP A 43 21.86 -8.57 15.59
CA ASP A 43 22.43 -9.20 14.40
C ASP A 43 21.32 -9.39 13.36
N ALA A 44 21.49 -8.88 12.14
CA ALA A 44 20.58 -9.14 11.03
C ALA A 44 21.12 -10.29 10.17
N ILE A 45 20.38 -11.40 10.10
CA ILE A 45 20.70 -12.54 9.23
C ILE A 45 19.72 -12.54 8.06
N GLY A 46 20.24 -12.30 6.86
CA GLY A 46 19.48 -12.35 5.61
C GLY A 46 19.87 -13.58 4.82
N GLN A 47 18.87 -14.30 4.30
CA GLN A 47 19.09 -15.43 3.39
C GLN A 47 18.61 -15.07 2.00
N ARG A 48 19.53 -15.11 1.02
CA ARG A 48 19.26 -14.91 -0.41
C ARG A 48 19.23 -16.26 -1.14
N ASP A 49 18.19 -16.54 -1.91
CA ASP A 49 18.16 -17.67 -2.84
C ASP A 49 18.50 -17.22 -4.28
N ARG A 50 18.40 -18.13 -5.26
CA ARG A 50 18.69 -17.82 -6.67
C ARG A 50 17.69 -16.83 -7.31
N LYS A 51 16.63 -16.41 -6.60
CA LYS A 51 15.55 -15.53 -7.06
C LYS A 51 15.49 -14.20 -6.29
N GLY A 52 16.15 -14.08 -5.13
CA GLY A 52 16.14 -12.83 -4.34
C GLY A 52 16.37 -13.07 -2.85
N ILE A 53 16.16 -12.03 -2.02
CA ILE A 53 16.19 -12.18 -0.55
C ILE A 53 14.90 -12.83 -0.10
N LEU A 54 15.00 -13.98 0.59
CA LEU A 54 13.87 -14.80 1.01
C LEU A 54 13.42 -14.44 2.44
N LYS A 55 14.37 -14.15 3.35
CA LYS A 55 14.09 -13.88 4.76
C LYS A 55 15.14 -12.94 5.35
N ILE A 56 14.69 -11.94 6.10
CA ILE A 56 15.52 -11.10 6.96
C ILE A 56 15.08 -11.42 8.38
N LYS A 57 15.97 -11.99 9.20
CA LYS A 57 15.73 -12.21 10.63
C LYS A 57 16.61 -11.24 11.41
N MET A 58 16.00 -10.37 12.20
CA MET A 58 16.75 -9.65 13.23
C MET A 58 16.80 -10.54 14.49
N ALA A 59 17.99 -10.76 15.00
CA ALA A 59 18.23 -11.39 16.28
C ALA A 59 18.77 -10.32 17.22
N CYS A 60 17.91 -9.74 18.04
CA CYS A 60 18.29 -8.80 19.08
C CYS A 60 18.40 -9.54 20.41
N GLY A 61 19.56 -9.50 21.06
CA GLY A 61 19.79 -10.09 22.37
C GLY A 61 20.62 -11.38 22.36
N GLY A 62 21.60 -11.43 23.28
CA GLY A 62 22.48 -12.57 23.46
C GLY A 62 21.73 -13.86 23.78
N ASN A 63 22.29 -14.97 23.27
CA ASN A 63 22.05 -16.36 23.63
C ASN A 63 20.71 -16.72 24.30
N GLN A 64 19.93 -17.51 23.56
CA GLN A 64 18.78 -18.35 23.97
C GLN A 64 17.40 -17.73 23.75
N GLY A 65 16.71 -18.24 22.72
CA GLY A 65 15.27 -18.09 22.55
C GLY A 65 14.90 -17.70 21.12
N GLY A 66 14.53 -18.68 20.30
CA GLY A 66 13.83 -18.42 19.04
C GLY A 66 12.44 -17.86 19.34
N GLY A 67 12.34 -16.57 19.56
CA GLY A 67 11.11 -15.82 19.39
C GLY A 67 11.02 -15.41 17.92
N ASP A 68 9.89 -15.71 17.28
CA ASP A 68 9.53 -15.07 16.02
C ASP A 68 9.44 -13.57 16.26
N ASP A 69 10.35 -12.81 15.64
CA ASP A 69 10.36 -11.36 15.73
C ASP A 69 9.09 -10.82 15.06
N PRO A 70 8.24 -10.05 15.76
CA PRO A 70 7.01 -9.47 15.22
C PRO A 70 7.24 -8.53 14.02
N ASN A 71 8.50 -8.14 13.74
CA ASN A 71 8.86 -7.30 12.60
C ASN A 71 9.37 -8.06 11.37
N THR A 72 9.28 -9.40 11.38
CA THR A 72 9.62 -10.21 10.20
C THR A 72 8.51 -10.10 9.16
N VAL A 73 8.63 -9.17 8.20
CA VAL A 73 7.75 -9.19 7.01
C VAL A 73 8.08 -10.43 6.20
N LEU A 74 7.31 -11.49 6.39
CA LEU A 74 7.31 -12.60 5.46
C LEU A 74 6.63 -12.11 4.18
N LEU A 75 7.41 -11.62 3.21
CA LEU A 75 6.92 -11.35 1.85
C LEU A 75 6.19 -12.57 1.24
N ASP A 76 6.47 -13.77 1.75
CA ASP A 76 5.77 -15.00 1.42
C ASP A 76 4.28 -14.99 1.80
N SER A 77 3.83 -14.10 2.70
CA SER A 77 2.42 -13.97 3.09
C SER A 77 1.62 -12.99 2.24
N ILE A 78 2.29 -12.11 1.46
CA ILE A 78 1.61 -11.13 0.62
C ILE A 78 1.66 -11.59 -0.84
N ASN A 79 0.49 -11.61 -1.48
CA ASN A 79 0.30 -12.03 -2.86
C ASN A 79 0.77 -10.97 -3.88
N ALA A 80 1.85 -10.24 -3.58
CA ALA A 80 2.47 -9.26 -4.47
C ALA A 80 4.00 -9.32 -4.40
N LYS A 81 4.65 -9.54 -5.55
CA LYS A 81 6.11 -9.72 -5.63
C LYS A 81 6.74 -8.68 -6.56
N PRO A 82 7.92 -8.14 -6.20
CA PRO A 82 8.64 -7.28 -7.12
C PRO A 82 9.11 -8.09 -8.33
N CYS A 83 9.17 -7.46 -9.49
CA CYS A 83 9.60 -8.14 -10.70
C CYS A 83 11.13 -8.18 -10.83
N ASN A 84 11.63 -9.20 -11.54
CA ASN A 84 13.07 -9.46 -11.64
C ASN A 84 13.87 -8.31 -12.27
N ALA A 85 13.22 -7.40 -13.00
CA ALA A 85 13.86 -6.26 -13.66
C ALA A 85 14.09 -5.06 -12.72
N MET A 86 13.50 -5.05 -11.52
CA MET A 86 13.72 -3.98 -10.54
C MET A 86 15.14 -4.04 -9.97
N THR A 87 15.76 -2.88 -9.76
CA THR A 87 17.04 -2.80 -9.06
C THR A 87 16.88 -3.28 -7.61
N TYR A 88 17.97 -3.68 -6.97
CA TYR A 88 17.91 -4.10 -5.57
C TYR A 88 17.39 -2.99 -4.65
N ALA A 89 17.83 -1.74 -4.86
CA ALA A 89 17.34 -0.58 -4.11
C ALA A 89 15.81 -0.42 -4.25
N ASP A 90 15.28 -0.56 -5.46
CA ASP A 90 13.83 -0.46 -5.69
C ASP A 90 13.06 -1.62 -5.06
N GLN A 91 13.63 -2.82 -5.04
CA GLN A 91 13.04 -3.97 -4.36
C GLN A 91 12.97 -3.72 -2.85
N MET A 92 14.03 -3.18 -2.24
CA MET A 92 14.04 -2.85 -0.82
C MET A 92 13.07 -1.72 -0.47
N ASP A 93 12.96 -0.70 -1.33
CA ASP A 93 11.98 0.38 -1.18
C ASP A 93 10.53 -0.14 -1.20
N TYR A 94 10.22 -1.04 -2.15
CA TYR A 94 8.93 -1.74 -2.19
C TYR A 94 8.68 -2.57 -0.92
N ILE A 95 9.67 -3.37 -0.48
CA ILE A 95 9.56 -4.23 0.70
C ILE A 95 9.32 -3.38 1.96
N GLN A 96 10.02 -2.25 2.09
CA GLN A 96 9.83 -1.33 3.20
C GLN A 96 8.44 -0.70 3.18
N THR A 97 7.96 -0.31 2.00
CA THR A 97 6.60 0.25 1.85
C THR A 97 5.53 -0.76 2.28
N ILE A 98 5.67 -2.02 1.86
CA ILE A 98 4.80 -3.12 2.29
C ILE A 98 4.88 -3.36 3.80
N SER A 99 6.09 -3.30 4.38
CA SER A 99 6.28 -3.39 5.82
C SER A 99 5.51 -2.31 6.57
N ASN A 100 5.58 -1.07 6.08
CA ASN A 100 4.87 0.05 6.66
C ASN A 100 3.36 -0.15 6.57
N MET A 101 2.84 -0.66 5.44
CA MET A 101 1.42 -1.01 5.32
C MET A 101 1.00 -2.08 6.33
N ASN A 102 1.80 -3.14 6.50
CA ASN A 102 1.52 -4.24 7.43
C ASN A 102 1.59 -3.82 8.91
N ASN A 103 2.39 -2.79 9.20
CA ASN A 103 2.49 -2.16 10.51
C ASN A 103 1.56 -0.94 10.66
N GLY A 104 0.80 -0.63 9.62
CA GLY A 104 -0.11 0.50 9.55
C GLY A 104 -1.35 0.34 10.42
N ASN A 105 -2.33 1.20 10.18
CA ASN A 105 -3.58 1.14 10.91
C ASN A 105 -4.42 -0.11 10.54
N CYS A 106 -5.46 -0.34 11.33
CA CYS A 106 -6.37 -1.47 11.18
C CYS A 106 -6.88 -1.63 9.73
N LEU A 107 -7.30 -0.53 9.10
CA LEU A 107 -7.87 -0.57 7.76
C LEU A 107 -6.83 -0.89 6.69
N GLN A 108 -5.59 -0.44 6.87
CA GLN A 108 -4.48 -0.77 5.99
C GLN A 108 -4.10 -2.25 6.06
N LYS A 109 -4.10 -2.84 7.25
CA LYS A 109 -3.92 -4.30 7.42
C LYS A 109 -5.08 -5.08 6.81
N ALA A 110 -6.31 -4.61 7.01
CA ALA A 110 -7.50 -5.17 6.40
C ALA A 110 -7.43 -5.15 4.86
N LEU A 111 -6.86 -4.09 4.27
CA LEU A 111 -6.60 -4.00 2.83
C LEU A 111 -5.66 -5.10 2.36
N LEU A 112 -4.53 -5.30 3.06
CA LEU A 112 -3.59 -6.37 2.74
C LEU A 112 -4.24 -7.76 2.84
N HIS A 113 -5.06 -8.00 3.86
CA HIS A 113 -5.82 -9.25 4.00
C HIS A 113 -6.81 -9.45 2.84
N ALA A 114 -7.59 -8.42 2.49
CA ALA A 114 -8.54 -8.49 1.38
C ALA A 114 -7.84 -8.70 0.03
N PHE A 115 -6.68 -8.07 -0.17
CA PHE A 115 -5.84 -8.26 -1.35
C PHE A 115 -5.30 -9.69 -1.44
N ASN A 116 -4.79 -10.24 -0.32
CA ASN A 116 -4.31 -11.62 -0.27
C ASN A 116 -5.42 -12.64 -0.56
N ASP A 117 -6.64 -12.39 -0.08
CA ASP A 117 -7.81 -13.24 -0.33
C ASP A 117 -8.25 -13.30 -1.80
N LEU A 118 -7.72 -12.42 -2.67
CA LEU A 118 -7.90 -12.55 -4.12
C LEU A 118 -7.26 -13.84 -4.66
N GLY A 119 -6.27 -14.39 -3.95
CA GLY A 119 -5.56 -15.62 -4.32
C GLY A 119 -4.74 -15.52 -5.61
N LYS A 120 -4.55 -14.30 -6.14
CA LYS A 120 -3.78 -14.01 -7.34
C LYS A 120 -2.44 -13.42 -6.97
N GLN A 121 -1.36 -13.94 -7.55
CA GLN A 121 -0.05 -13.32 -7.42
C GLN A 121 0.04 -12.11 -8.35
N VAL A 122 0.21 -10.93 -7.77
CA VAL A 122 0.45 -9.67 -8.47
C VAL A 122 1.96 -9.45 -8.60
N THR A 123 2.38 -8.93 -9.75
CA THR A 123 3.77 -8.54 -10.00
C THR A 123 3.88 -7.02 -9.90
N VAL A 124 4.83 -6.50 -9.13
CA VAL A 124 5.09 -5.05 -9.01
C VAL A 124 6.38 -4.73 -9.76
N CYS A 125 6.33 -3.80 -10.70
CA CYS A 125 7.49 -3.40 -11.51
C CYS A 125 7.71 -1.90 -11.45
N LYS A 126 8.94 -1.44 -11.75
CA LYS A 126 9.19 -0.06 -12.20
C LYS A 126 9.23 -0.01 -13.73
N GLY A 127 8.62 1.03 -14.30
CA GLY A 127 8.55 1.20 -15.75
C GLY A 127 7.87 2.49 -16.17
N SER A 128 7.54 2.56 -17.47
CA SER A 128 6.74 3.66 -18.02
C SER A 128 5.27 3.45 -17.68
N THR A 129 4.67 4.47 -17.06
CA THR A 129 3.25 4.54 -16.77
C THR A 129 2.53 5.37 -17.83
N VAL A 130 1.25 5.08 -18.03
CA VAL A 130 0.40 5.86 -18.94
C VAL A 130 0.20 7.26 -18.36
N ASN A 131 0.32 8.28 -19.22
CA ASN A 131 0.11 9.70 -18.88
C ASN A 131 0.93 10.21 -17.68
N GLY A 132 2.04 9.55 -17.34
CA GLY A 132 2.87 9.94 -16.20
C GLY A 132 2.26 9.65 -14.83
N ALA A 133 1.28 8.75 -14.76
CA ALA A 133 0.73 8.27 -13.47
C ALA A 133 1.85 7.76 -12.54
N ILE A 134 1.62 7.82 -11.23
CA ILE A 134 2.64 7.38 -10.26
C ILE A 134 2.74 5.86 -10.25
N ALA A 135 1.59 5.20 -10.29
CA ALA A 135 1.49 3.79 -10.55
C ALA A 135 0.25 3.51 -11.42
N GLN A 136 0.13 2.27 -11.87
CA GLN A 136 -1.04 1.78 -12.59
C GLN A 136 -1.18 0.27 -12.38
N THR A 137 -2.40 -0.18 -12.15
CA THR A 137 -2.73 -1.61 -12.09
C THR A 137 -3.27 -2.08 -13.44
N ASP A 138 -2.65 -3.12 -13.99
CA ASP A 138 -3.15 -3.87 -15.14
C ASP A 138 -3.79 -5.19 -14.67
N TYR A 139 -5.12 -5.26 -14.82
CA TYR A 139 -5.92 -6.42 -14.46
C TYR A 139 -5.54 -7.70 -15.22
N TYR A 140 -5.22 -7.58 -16.52
CA TYR A 140 -5.03 -8.76 -17.38
C TYR A 140 -3.67 -9.40 -17.14
N SER A 141 -2.66 -8.57 -16.90
CA SER A 141 -1.30 -9.04 -16.60
C SER A 141 -1.06 -9.26 -15.10
N ASN A 142 -2.03 -8.92 -14.23
CA ASN A 142 -1.87 -8.87 -12.77
C ASN A 142 -0.59 -8.13 -12.38
N THR A 143 -0.35 -6.98 -13.00
CA THR A 143 0.87 -6.20 -12.80
C THR A 143 0.55 -4.80 -12.29
N ILE A 144 1.24 -4.36 -11.25
CA ILE A 144 1.32 -2.95 -10.87
C ILE A 144 2.60 -2.39 -11.48
N THR A 145 2.48 -1.38 -12.32
CA THR A 145 3.64 -0.65 -12.88
C THR A 145 3.79 0.67 -12.15
N TRP A 146 4.87 0.83 -11.42
CA TRP A 146 5.28 2.06 -10.76
C TRP A 146 6.16 2.90 -11.68
N ASN A 147 6.03 4.21 -11.61
CA ASN A 147 6.85 5.13 -12.39
C ASN A 147 8.34 4.94 -12.03
N SER A 148 9.18 4.73 -13.04
CA SER A 148 10.61 4.44 -12.84
C SER A 148 11.38 5.51 -12.06
N ASN A 149 10.89 6.75 -12.06
CA ASN A 149 11.57 7.89 -11.46
C ASN A 149 11.11 8.20 -10.04
N LEU A 150 10.15 7.46 -9.50
CA LEU A 150 9.54 7.72 -8.20
C LEU A 150 9.85 6.60 -7.21
N SER A 151 9.99 6.96 -5.94
CA SER A 151 10.03 6.00 -4.83
C SER A 151 8.65 5.40 -4.59
N PHE A 152 8.64 4.21 -4.00
CA PHE A 152 7.42 3.62 -3.45
C PHE A 152 6.99 4.42 -2.22
N TYR A 153 5.67 4.50 -2.01
CA TYR A 153 5.11 5.04 -0.78
C TYR A 153 3.70 4.47 -0.58
N GLU A 154 3.28 4.42 0.67
CA GLU A 154 2.14 3.62 1.14
C GLU A 154 0.85 4.05 0.45
N LYS A 155 0.60 5.35 0.33
CA LYS A 155 -0.62 5.91 -0.26
C LYS A 155 -0.95 5.30 -1.62
N THR A 156 0.00 5.34 -2.55
CA THR A 156 -0.28 4.86 -3.90
C THR A 156 -0.28 3.33 -3.92
N LEU A 157 0.47 2.66 -3.04
CA LEU A 157 0.36 1.21 -2.96
C LEU A 157 -0.99 0.74 -2.38
N ASP A 158 -1.56 1.48 -1.41
CA ASP A 158 -2.91 1.27 -0.90
C ASP A 158 -3.94 1.36 -2.04
N GLU A 159 -3.83 2.40 -2.86
CA GLU A 159 -4.68 2.66 -4.03
C GLU A 159 -4.60 1.52 -5.05
N GLU A 160 -3.39 1.14 -5.48
CA GLU A 160 -3.20 0.08 -6.48
C GLU A 160 -3.62 -1.31 -5.97
N PHE A 161 -3.41 -1.59 -4.68
CA PHE A 161 -3.90 -2.84 -4.07
C PHE A 161 -5.42 -2.84 -4.03
N PHE A 162 -6.04 -1.69 -3.76
CA PHE A 162 -7.49 -1.57 -3.78
C PHE A 162 -8.06 -1.71 -5.21
N HIS A 163 -7.41 -1.18 -6.25
CA HIS A 163 -7.82 -1.43 -7.64
C HIS A 163 -7.84 -2.91 -7.99
N ASN A 164 -6.88 -3.71 -7.51
CA ASN A 164 -6.92 -5.17 -7.68
C ASN A 164 -8.18 -5.81 -7.05
N ILE A 165 -8.63 -5.31 -5.90
CA ILE A 165 -9.86 -5.75 -5.24
C ILE A 165 -11.10 -5.30 -6.02
N GLN A 166 -11.10 -4.08 -6.54
CA GLN A 166 -12.16 -3.58 -7.41
C GLN A 166 -12.30 -4.42 -8.67
N PHE A 167 -11.20 -4.78 -9.32
CA PHE A 167 -11.24 -5.67 -10.47
C PHE A 167 -11.74 -7.08 -10.11
N GLY A 168 -11.43 -7.59 -8.92
CA GLY A 168 -12.02 -8.84 -8.42
C GLY A 168 -13.53 -8.74 -8.13
N THR A 169 -14.03 -7.52 -7.89
CA THR A 169 -15.42 -7.24 -7.50
C THR A 169 -16.30 -6.92 -8.70
N TYR A 170 -15.83 -6.07 -9.60
CA TYR A 170 -16.60 -5.55 -10.74
C TYR A 170 -16.17 -6.17 -12.08
N GLY A 171 -15.01 -6.82 -12.13
CA GLY A 171 -14.34 -7.14 -13.40
C GLY A 171 -13.72 -5.90 -14.02
N ASN A 172 -13.48 -5.95 -15.33
CA ASN A 172 -13.02 -4.79 -16.09
C ASN A 172 -14.23 -3.94 -16.53
N VAL A 173 -14.52 -2.86 -15.80
CA VAL A 173 -15.62 -1.92 -16.09
C VAL A 173 -15.07 -0.58 -16.56
N ASN A 174 -15.78 0.08 -17.48
CA ASN A 174 -15.37 1.38 -18.04
C ASN A 174 -15.89 2.59 -17.24
N ASP A 175 -16.42 2.37 -16.04
CA ASP A 175 -16.99 3.41 -15.16
C ASP A 175 -15.89 4.10 -14.34
N HIS A 176 -14.90 4.67 -15.03
CA HIS A 176 -13.63 5.13 -14.42
C HIS A 176 -13.84 6.12 -13.26
N ALA A 177 -14.72 7.12 -13.40
CA ALA A 177 -15.02 8.06 -12.32
C ALA A 177 -15.52 7.36 -11.04
N ASN A 178 -16.42 6.36 -11.17
CA ASN A 178 -16.91 5.59 -10.04
C ASN A 178 -15.79 4.77 -9.37
N ILE A 179 -14.95 4.11 -10.17
CA ILE A 179 -13.86 3.26 -9.70
C ILE A 179 -12.80 4.07 -8.98
N GLU A 180 -12.33 5.16 -9.59
CA GLU A 180 -11.29 6.01 -9.01
C GLU A 180 -11.78 6.78 -7.79
N PHE A 181 -13.04 7.23 -7.78
CA PHE A 181 -13.60 7.85 -6.59
C PHE A 181 -13.71 6.88 -5.40
N GLU A 182 -14.11 5.62 -5.65
CA GLU A 182 -14.14 4.61 -4.59
C GLU A 182 -12.73 4.32 -4.04
N ALA A 183 -11.71 4.27 -4.91
CA ALA A 183 -10.32 4.12 -4.50
C ALA A 183 -9.80 5.32 -3.69
N ALA A 184 -10.15 6.54 -4.12
CA ALA A 184 -9.81 7.76 -3.41
C ALA A 184 -10.49 7.84 -2.03
N ILE A 185 -11.76 7.43 -1.90
CA ILE A 185 -12.44 7.32 -0.60
C ILE A 185 -11.71 6.32 0.29
N MET A 186 -11.35 5.14 -0.24
CA MET A 186 -10.65 4.11 0.52
C MET A 186 -9.32 4.64 1.07
N CYS A 187 -8.55 5.34 0.25
CA CYS A 187 -7.30 6.01 0.67
C CYS A 187 -7.57 7.04 1.77
N ASP A 188 -8.62 7.84 1.65
CA ASP A 188 -8.98 8.86 2.64
C ASP A 188 -9.44 8.25 3.98
N MET A 189 -10.12 7.10 3.94
CA MET A 189 -10.45 6.33 5.14
C MET A 189 -9.19 5.81 5.86
N ILE A 190 -8.15 5.41 5.11
CA ILE A 190 -6.88 4.93 5.66
C ILE A 190 -6.10 6.08 6.29
N GLN A 191 -5.97 7.22 5.61
CA GLN A 191 -4.93 8.19 5.97
C GLN A 191 -5.29 9.13 7.11
N THR A 192 -6.55 9.23 7.51
CA THR A 192 -7.05 10.11 8.59
C THR A 192 -6.60 11.59 8.50
N SER A 193 -5.96 11.99 7.41
CA SER A 193 -5.35 13.30 7.22
C SER A 193 -6.35 14.30 6.66
N ALA A 194 -6.02 15.59 6.74
CA ALA A 194 -6.83 16.65 6.13
C ALA A 194 -6.67 16.75 4.59
N ASN A 195 -5.74 15.99 4.01
CA ASN A 195 -5.46 15.98 2.57
C ASN A 195 -6.26 14.87 1.88
N TYR A 196 -7.53 15.16 1.63
CA TYR A 196 -8.45 14.24 0.97
C TYR A 196 -8.12 14.08 -0.51
N THR A 197 -7.71 12.88 -0.89
CA THR A 197 -7.46 12.44 -2.26
C THR A 197 -8.69 12.64 -3.14
N ALA A 198 -9.88 12.31 -2.62
CA ALA A 198 -11.10 12.41 -3.39
C ALA A 198 -11.54 13.87 -3.65
N MET A 199 -10.98 14.85 -2.93
CA MET A 199 -11.38 16.26 -3.04
C MET A 199 -10.16 17.19 -3.09
N ASP A 200 -9.04 16.70 -3.62
CA ASP A 200 -7.75 17.38 -3.57
C ASP A 200 -7.77 18.73 -4.31
N GLN A 201 -8.44 18.77 -5.47
CA GLN A 201 -8.56 19.93 -6.34
C GLN A 201 -9.85 20.74 -6.12
N GLN A 202 -10.73 20.30 -5.22
CA GLN A 202 -12.00 20.96 -4.94
C GLN A 202 -11.85 22.22 -4.08
N SER A 203 -12.93 23.01 -4.00
CA SER A 203 -12.96 24.17 -3.11
C SER A 203 -12.89 23.74 -1.62
N THR A 204 -12.42 24.64 -0.75
CA THR A 204 -12.37 24.37 0.70
C THR A 204 -13.76 24.07 1.29
N SER A 205 -14.84 24.67 0.77
CA SER A 205 -16.20 24.35 1.22
C SER A 205 -16.55 22.89 0.96
N VAL A 206 -16.33 22.43 -0.28
CA VAL A 206 -16.60 21.05 -0.69
C VAL A 206 -15.73 20.06 0.09
N ARG A 207 -14.44 20.37 0.32
CA ARG A 207 -13.57 19.55 1.18
C ARG A 207 -14.08 19.44 2.62
N ASN A 208 -14.65 20.50 3.19
CA ASN A 208 -15.20 20.47 4.55
C ASN A 208 -16.49 19.65 4.63
N GLU A 209 -17.36 19.77 3.62
CA GLU A 209 -18.55 18.93 3.48
C GLU A 209 -18.16 17.45 3.37
N TYR A 210 -17.18 17.14 2.51
CA TYR A 210 -16.65 15.79 2.34
C TYR A 210 -16.03 15.24 3.63
N SER A 211 -15.21 16.04 4.32
CA SER A 211 -14.64 15.67 5.63
C SER A 211 -15.72 15.28 6.64
N THR A 212 -16.81 16.06 6.69
CA THR A 212 -17.92 15.82 7.61
C THR A 212 -18.65 14.52 7.27
N TRP A 213 -18.90 14.28 5.98
CA TRP A 213 -19.51 13.04 5.51
C TRP A 213 -18.61 11.82 5.72
N LEU A 214 -17.32 11.91 5.39
CA LEU A 214 -16.37 10.82 5.60
C LEU A 214 -16.29 10.45 7.08
N LYS A 215 -16.28 11.44 7.99
CA LYS A 215 -16.32 11.21 9.44
C LYS A 215 -17.62 10.57 9.90
N SER A 216 -18.77 10.87 9.29
CA SER A 216 -20.03 10.27 9.68
C SER A 216 -20.08 8.78 9.32
N ILE A 217 -19.55 8.39 8.16
CA ILE A 217 -19.51 6.97 7.75
C ILE A 217 -18.35 6.18 8.40
N THR A 218 -17.30 6.86 8.87
CA THR A 218 -16.15 6.22 9.54
C THR A 218 -16.15 6.32 11.07
N ASN A 219 -17.18 6.93 11.67
CA ASN A 219 -17.20 7.32 13.09
C ASN A 219 -15.88 8.01 13.51
N ASN A 220 -15.46 9.00 12.72
CA ASN A 220 -14.18 9.69 12.86
C ASN A 220 -12.95 8.75 12.89
N GLY A 221 -12.94 7.76 11.99
CA GLY A 221 -11.87 6.76 11.85
C GLY A 221 -11.92 5.59 12.83
N ASN A 222 -12.96 5.47 13.67
CA ASN A 222 -13.05 4.41 14.67
C ASN A 222 -13.80 3.16 14.21
N SER A 223 -14.60 3.25 13.14
CA SER A 223 -15.33 2.10 12.59
C SER A 223 -15.62 2.32 11.11
N PHE A 224 -15.56 1.27 10.30
CA PHE A 224 -15.78 1.38 8.86
C PHE A 224 -17.05 0.64 8.44
N PRO A 225 -17.80 1.14 7.44
CA PRO A 225 -19.06 0.54 7.04
C PRO A 225 -18.80 -0.81 6.36
N LYS A 226 -19.52 -1.86 6.76
CA LYS A 226 -19.37 -3.23 6.22
C LYS A 226 -20.47 -3.62 5.23
N SER A 227 -21.46 -2.75 5.06
CA SER A 227 -22.63 -3.01 4.24
C SER A 227 -23.23 -1.70 3.71
N PHE A 228 -24.09 -1.81 2.69
CA PHE A 228 -24.83 -0.66 2.18
C PHE A 228 -25.75 -0.05 3.23
N THR A 229 -26.33 -0.83 4.13
CA THR A 229 -27.20 -0.27 5.19
C THR A 229 -26.41 0.57 6.19
N GLU A 230 -25.14 0.26 6.41
CA GLU A 230 -24.26 1.08 7.26
C GLU A 230 -23.76 2.33 6.53
N MET A 231 -23.39 2.22 5.26
CA MET A 231 -22.90 3.37 4.48
C MET A 231 -24.03 4.30 4.02
N PHE A 232 -25.17 3.72 3.66
CA PHE A 232 -26.38 4.35 3.12
C PHE A 232 -27.62 3.92 3.92
N PRO A 233 -27.77 4.38 5.18
CA PRO A 233 -28.93 4.04 6.00
C PRO A 233 -30.27 4.52 5.39
N ASP A 234 -30.22 5.51 4.50
CA ASP A 234 -31.37 6.03 3.76
C ASP A 234 -30.95 6.58 2.38
N ASP A 235 -31.94 6.99 1.58
CA ASP A 235 -31.72 7.56 0.24
C ASP A 235 -30.95 8.88 0.25
N THR A 236 -30.99 9.65 1.35
CA THR A 236 -30.25 10.92 1.47
C THR A 236 -28.76 10.65 1.62
N ALA A 237 -28.38 9.65 2.41
CA ALA A 237 -27.00 9.21 2.54
C ALA A 237 -26.45 8.68 1.20
N LYS A 238 -27.27 7.93 0.46
CA LYS A 238 -26.92 7.47 -0.90
C LYS A 238 -26.75 8.64 -1.88
N GLN A 239 -27.64 9.63 -1.87
CA GLN A 239 -27.52 10.84 -2.70
C GLN A 239 -26.26 11.63 -2.35
N THR A 240 -25.88 11.67 -1.07
CA THR A 240 -24.66 12.35 -0.61
C THR A 240 -23.38 11.72 -1.19
N TYR A 241 -23.34 10.38 -1.27
CA TYR A 241 -22.25 9.68 -1.99
C TYR A 241 -22.16 10.11 -3.45
N PHE A 242 -23.28 10.13 -4.17
CA PHE A 242 -23.31 10.53 -5.58
C PHE A 242 -23.00 12.02 -5.79
N TYR A 243 -23.40 12.88 -4.86
CA TYR A 243 -22.98 14.29 -4.83
C TYR A 243 -21.45 14.41 -4.79
N PHE A 244 -20.78 13.66 -3.92
CA PHE A 244 -19.31 13.70 -3.86
C PHE A 244 -18.66 13.04 -5.07
N LEU A 245 -19.24 11.99 -5.64
CA LEU A 245 -18.76 11.44 -6.90
C LEU A 245 -18.83 12.46 -8.05
N GLU A 246 -19.90 13.25 -8.12
CA GLU A 246 -20.01 14.37 -9.07
C GLU A 246 -18.93 15.42 -8.82
N LYS A 247 -18.67 15.79 -7.56
CA LYS A 247 -17.58 16.72 -7.22
C LYS A 247 -16.20 16.16 -7.58
N TYR A 248 -15.96 14.88 -7.34
CA TYR A 248 -14.73 14.21 -7.73
C TYR A 248 -14.54 14.31 -9.25
N ARG A 249 -15.54 13.87 -10.04
CA ARG A 249 -15.49 13.97 -11.50
C ARG A 249 -15.21 15.40 -11.96
N ASP A 250 -15.94 16.38 -11.41
CA ASP A 250 -15.89 17.78 -11.85
C ASP A 250 -14.60 18.52 -11.47
N GLN A 251 -13.69 17.90 -10.70
CA GLN A 251 -12.36 18.46 -10.47
C GLN A 251 -11.41 18.25 -11.66
N TYR A 252 -11.76 17.34 -12.58
CA TYR A 252 -11.01 17.03 -13.79
C TYR A 252 -11.61 17.72 -15.01
N GLN A 253 -10.83 17.81 -16.09
CA GLN A 253 -11.24 18.45 -17.35
C GLN A 253 -11.82 17.43 -18.34
N PRO A 254 -12.73 17.85 -19.26
CA PRO A 254 -13.17 17.00 -20.35
C PRO A 254 -12.01 16.42 -21.15
N GLY A 255 -11.99 15.09 -21.28
CA GLY A 255 -10.90 14.33 -21.92
C GLY A 255 -9.98 13.61 -20.92
N ASP A 256 -10.05 13.95 -19.64
CA ASP A 256 -9.48 13.16 -18.56
C ASP A 256 -10.34 11.90 -18.30
N SER A 257 -9.74 10.76 -18.02
CA SER A 257 -10.47 9.52 -17.72
C SER A 257 -11.32 9.64 -16.45
N HIS A 258 -10.89 10.45 -15.48
CA HIS A 258 -11.67 10.77 -14.30
C HIS A 258 -12.90 11.65 -14.60
N TYR A 259 -12.90 12.37 -15.73
CA TYR A 259 -14.07 13.10 -16.24
C TYR A 259 -14.97 12.20 -17.10
N SER A 260 -15.31 11.01 -16.61
CA SER A 260 -16.21 10.06 -17.30
C SER A 260 -17.66 10.15 -16.80
N PRO A 261 -18.64 9.66 -17.59
CA PRO A 261 -20.03 9.60 -17.14
C PRO A 261 -20.18 8.81 -15.83
N ILE A 262 -21.05 9.29 -14.93
CA ILE A 262 -21.32 8.61 -13.66
C ILE A 262 -22.35 7.51 -13.86
N ASN A 263 -22.01 6.31 -13.42
CA ASN A 263 -22.95 5.21 -13.33
C ASN A 263 -23.64 5.20 -11.96
N TYR A 264 -24.86 5.75 -11.89
CA TYR A 264 -25.63 5.80 -10.63
C TYR A 264 -26.11 4.43 -10.11
N ASN A 265 -25.90 3.36 -10.89
CA ASN A 265 -26.20 1.99 -10.47
C ASN A 265 -24.96 1.25 -9.93
N LEU A 266 -23.76 1.77 -10.16
CA LEU A 266 -22.52 1.18 -9.64
C LEU A 266 -22.21 1.76 -8.25
N LEU A 267 -22.50 0.96 -7.22
CA LEU A 267 -22.27 1.31 -5.81
C LEU A 267 -20.91 0.80 -5.33
N PRO A 268 -20.29 1.45 -4.30
CA PRO A 268 -18.94 1.15 -3.82
C PRO A 268 -18.88 -0.16 -3.01
N THR A 269 -19.06 -1.28 -3.69
CA THR A 269 -19.11 -2.63 -3.13
C THR A 269 -17.73 -3.15 -2.74
N ALA A 270 -16.67 -2.72 -3.42
CA ALA A 270 -15.31 -3.19 -3.18
C ALA A 270 -14.77 -2.70 -1.83
N ILE A 271 -15.16 -1.50 -1.37
CA ILE A 271 -14.87 -1.01 -0.01
C ILE A 271 -15.25 -2.06 1.04
N PHE A 272 -16.40 -2.73 0.90
CA PHE A 272 -16.86 -3.71 1.88
C PHE A 272 -16.03 -5.00 1.90
N LYS A 273 -15.31 -5.31 0.81
CA LYS A 273 -14.35 -6.43 0.80
C LYS A 273 -13.18 -6.18 1.73
N VAL A 274 -12.84 -4.90 1.95
CA VAL A 274 -11.78 -4.48 2.86
C VAL A 274 -12.33 -4.25 4.26
N THR A 275 -13.33 -3.38 4.43
CA THR A 275 -13.83 -2.95 5.75
C THR A 275 -14.45 -4.08 6.57
N SER A 276 -14.84 -5.18 5.93
CA SER A 276 -15.34 -6.38 6.61
C SER A 276 -14.24 -7.30 7.17
N LYS A 277 -12.96 -7.05 6.86
CA LYS A 277 -11.84 -7.88 7.34
C LYS A 277 -11.46 -7.56 8.78
N SER A 278 -10.92 -8.57 9.47
CA SER A 278 -10.20 -8.36 10.72
C SER A 278 -8.82 -7.78 10.44
N CYS A 279 -8.31 -7.02 11.40
CA CYS A 279 -6.96 -6.46 11.40
C CYS A 279 -5.95 -7.38 12.11
N ASN A 280 -6.42 -8.56 12.53
CA ASN A 280 -5.67 -9.65 13.15
C ASN A 280 -5.64 -10.84 12.19
#